data_AF-A0A497BB50-F1
#
_entry.id   AF-A0A497BB50-F1
#
_cell.length_a   1.000
_cell.length_b   1.000
_cell.length_c   1.000
_cell.angle_alpha   90.00
_cell.angle_beta   90.00
_cell.angle_gamma   90.00
#
_symmetry.space_group_name_H-M   'P 1'
#
loop_
_entity.id
_entity.type
_entity.pdbx_description
1 polymer ?
#
loop_
_entity_poly.entity_id
_entity_poly.type
_entity_poly.pdbx_seq_one_letter_code
_entity_poly.pdbx_strand_id
1 'polypeptide(L)' 'MLFFPLKKCYSSRLGLRIGPNGDIYPCSMLQTPMGNVKKQAIKNILIGKSMRHFLINAGKLPVCKYCCAFSGNLTPIQ' A
#
# COMPACT_ATOMS: atom_id res chain seq x y z
N MET A 1 -20.73 13.58 17.78
CA MET A 1 -19.55 13.39 16.91
C MET A 1 -19.91 12.35 15.85
N LEU A 2 -19.89 12.73 14.57
CA LEU A 2 -20.11 11.81 13.46
C LEU A 2 -18.84 10.97 13.23
N PHE A 3 -18.91 9.67 13.53
CA PHE A 3 -17.86 8.71 13.25
C PHE A 3 -17.89 8.34 11.76
N PHE A 4 -16.94 8.84 10.97
CA PHE A 4 -16.76 8.41 9.59
C PHE A 4 -15.72 7.28 9.52
N PRO A 5 -16.08 6.05 9.12
CA PRO A 5 -15.11 4.99 8.96
C PRO A 5 -14.16 5.31 7.79
N LEU A 6 -12.90 5.59 8.10
CA LEU A 6 -11.85 5.66 7.08
C LEU A 6 -11.41 4.23 6.73
N LYS A 7 -11.80 3.75 5.54
CA LYS A 7 -11.27 2.48 5.00
C LYS A 7 -9.76 2.61 4.81
N LYS A 8 -8.98 1.88 5.62
CA LYS A 8 -7.51 1.86 5.53
C LYS A 8 -7.07 0.55 4.88
N CYS A 9 -6.22 0.62 3.86
CA CYS A 9 -5.54 -0.55 3.31
C CYS A 9 -4.36 -0.93 4.23
N TYR A 10 -4.43 -2.10 4.86
CA TYR A 10 -3.33 -2.61 5.71
C TYR A 10 -2.32 -3.45 4.94
N SER A 11 -2.65 -3.91 3.72
CA SER A 11 -1.78 -4.79 2.95
C SER A 11 -0.38 -4.21 2.74
N SER A 12 -0.26 -2.89 2.56
CA SER A 12 1.02 -2.19 2.38
C SER A 12 1.68 -1.73 3.67
N ARG A 13 1.01 -1.89 4.82
CA ARG A 13 1.55 -1.59 6.15
C ARG A 13 2.09 -2.84 6.84
N LEU A 14 1.50 -3.99 6.56
CA LEU A 14 1.84 -5.27 7.18
C LEU A 14 2.86 -6.08 6.38
N GLY A 15 2.96 -5.81 5.07
CA GLY A 15 3.84 -6.57 4.21
C GLY A 15 4.18 -5.84 2.92
N LEU A 16 5.25 -6.29 2.30
CA LEU A 16 5.76 -5.80 1.02
C LEU A 16 6.11 -7.03 0.19
N ARG A 17 5.97 -6.92 -1.12
CA ARG A 17 6.44 -7.97 -2.04
C ARG A 17 7.73 -7.50 -2.71
N ILE A 18 8.69 -8.40 -2.80
CA ILE A 18 9.92 -8.17 -3.55
C ILE A 18 9.93 -9.16 -4.70
N GLY A 19 9.94 -8.66 -5.93
CA GLY A 19 10.06 -9.47 -7.13
C GLY A 19 11.48 -10.03 -7.30
N PRO A 20 11.67 -11.03 -8.17
CA PRO A 20 12.98 -11.68 -8.38
C PRO A 20 14.06 -10.71 -8.88
N ASN A 21 13.66 -9.63 -9.56
CA ASN A 21 14.57 -8.59 -10.03
C ASN A 21 14.94 -7.56 -8.94
N GLY A 22 14.38 -7.68 -7.74
CA GLY A 22 14.56 -6.75 -6.63
C GLY A 22 13.53 -5.62 -6.57
N ASP A 23 12.52 -5.64 -7.44
CA ASP A 23 11.47 -4.62 -7.46
C ASP A 23 10.53 -4.78 -6.26
N ILE A 24 10.24 -3.68 -5.55
CA ILE A 24 9.32 -3.65 -4.41
C ILE A 24 7.92 -3.29 -4.87
N TYR A 25 6.94 -4.08 -4.45
CA TYR A 25 5.52 -3.86 -4.68
C TYR A 25 4.78 -3.67 -3.35
N PRO A 26 3.82 -2.74 -3.27
CA PRO A 26 3.13 -2.39 -2.03
C PRO A 26 2.02 -3.39 -1.65
N CYS A 27 1.54 -4.20 -2.60
CA CYS A 27 0.60 -5.29 -2.33
C CYS A 27 0.65 -6.33 -3.45
N SER A 28 -0.02 -7.46 -3.25
CA SER A 28 -0.11 -8.56 -4.23
C SER A 28 -0.88 -8.22 -5.49
N MET A 29 -1.78 -7.23 -5.42
CA MET A 29 -2.66 -6.86 -6.52
C MET A 29 -2.07 -5.79 -7.44
N LEU A 30 -0.96 -5.15 -7.03
CA LEU A 30 -0.33 -4.09 -7.80
C LEU A 30 0.92 -4.59 -8.50
N GLN A 31 0.97 -4.37 -9.80
CA GLN A 31 2.12 -4.69 -10.65
C GLN A 31 3.04 -3.49 -10.88
N THR A 32 2.73 -2.31 -10.31
CA THR A 32 3.58 -1.14 -10.40
C THR A 32 4.62 -1.16 -9.28
N PRO A 33 5.93 -1.21 -9.61
CA PRO A 33 6.97 -1.21 -8.60
C PRO A 33 7.14 0.19 -7.97
N MET A 34 7.40 0.23 -6.67
CA MET A 34 7.62 1.45 -5.89
C MET A 34 9.10 1.85 -5.81
N GLY A 35 9.98 0.92 -6.15
CA GLY A 35 11.43 1.06 -6.15
C GLY A 35 12.11 -0.30 -6.33
N ASN A 36 13.43 -0.33 -6.31
CA ASN A 36 14.20 -1.57 -6.43
C ASN A 36 15.29 -1.63 -5.34
N VAL A 37 15.35 -2.74 -4.61
CA VAL A 37 16.28 -2.94 -3.47
C VAL A 37 17.74 -2.97 -3.88
N LYS A 38 18.03 -3.31 -5.13
CA LYS A 38 19.40 -3.31 -5.68
C LYS A 38 19.91 -1.90 -5.96
N LYS A 39 19.01 -0.91 -6.06
CA LYS A 39 19.33 0.49 -6.39
C LYS A 39 19.32 1.41 -5.18
N GLN A 40 18.46 1.16 -4.20
CA GLN A 40 18.34 2.01 -3.02
C GLN A 40 17.89 1.20 -1.80
N ALA A 41 18.28 1.66 -0.60
CA ALA A 41 17.91 1.03 0.65
C ALA A 41 16.37 0.93 0.80
N ILE A 42 15.88 -0.21 1.27
CA ILE A 42 14.44 -0.48 1.44
C ILE A 42 13.76 0.63 2.24
N LYS A 43 14.38 1.09 3.33
CA LYS A 43 13.87 2.20 4.15
C LYS A 43 13.52 3.43 3.32
N ASN A 44 14.38 3.80 2.36
CA ASN A 44 14.19 4.98 1.52
C ASN A 44 13.03 4.78 0.52
N ILE A 45 12.81 3.55 0.06
CA ILE A 45 11.64 3.20 -0.79
C ILE A 45 10.35 3.36 0.02
N LEU A 46 10.34 2.89 1.27
CA LEU A 46 9.15 2.88 2.12
C LEU A 46 8.73 4.26 2.59
N ILE A 47 9.68 5.13 2.93
CA ILE A 47 9.40 6.54 3.27
C ILE A 47 9.29 7.44 2.02
N GLY A 48 9.54 6.86 0.84
CA GLY A 48 9.58 7.57 -0.42
C GLY A 48 8.23 8.12 -0.86
N LYS A 49 8.29 9.10 -1.77
CA LYS A 49 7.11 9.77 -2.32
C LYS A 49 6.14 8.79 -2.99
N SER A 50 6.65 7.80 -3.71
CA SER A 50 5.84 6.77 -4.40
C SER A 50 4.99 5.97 -3.42
N MET A 51 5.61 5.43 -2.36
CA MET A 51 4.91 4.68 -1.32
C MET A 51 3.90 5.55 -0.56
N ARG A 52 4.28 6.77 -0.18
CA ARG A 52 3.36 7.71 0.49
C ARG A 52 2.16 8.06 -0.39
N HIS A 53 2.40 8.32 -1.67
CA HIS A 53 1.34 8.62 -2.64
C HIS A 53 0.40 7.41 -2.82
N PHE A 54 0.96 6.20 -2.85
CA PHE A 54 0.16 4.98 -2.85
C PHE A 54 -0.73 4.88 -1.61
N LEU A 55 -0.17 5.05 -0.41
CA LEU A 55 -0.93 4.95 0.85
C LEU A 55 -2.09 5.94 0.94
N ILE A 56 -1.93 7.14 0.40
CA ILE A 56 -2.98 8.16 0.34
C ILE A 56 -4.07 7.79 -0.67
N ASN A 57 -3.69 7.17 -1.80
CA ASN A 57 -4.59 6.88 -2.92
C ASN A 57 -5.04 5.41 -3.01
N ALA A 58 -4.64 4.55 -2.07
CA ALA A 58 -4.96 3.13 -2.06
C ALA A 58 -6.48 2.85 -2.02
N GLY A 59 -7.32 3.82 -1.66
CA GLY A 59 -8.79 3.68 -1.77
C GLY A 59 -9.40 4.16 -3.09
N LYS A 60 -8.62 4.83 -3.94
CA LYS A 60 -9.06 5.41 -5.21
C LYS A 60 -8.65 4.57 -6.43
N LEU A 61 -7.70 3.66 -6.26
CA LEU A 61 -7.25 2.80 -7.34
C LEU A 61 -8.33 1.76 -7.68
N PRO A 62 -8.66 1.54 -8.96
CA PRO A 62 -9.68 0.58 -9.37
C PRO A 62 -9.46 -0.83 -8.80
N VAL A 63 -8.20 -1.26 -8.75
CA VAL A 63 -7.80 -2.57 -8.20
C VAL A 63 -8.13 -2.71 -6.71
N CYS A 64 -8.17 -1.60 -5.98
CA CYS A 64 -8.46 -1.60 -4.55
C CYS A 64 -9.97 -1.61 -4.25
N LYS A 65 -10.82 -1.19 -5.21
CA LYS A 65 -12.29 -1.18 -5.06
C LYS A 65 -12.86 -2.56 -4.72
N TYR A 66 -12.28 -3.61 -5.31
CA TYR A 66 -12.72 -5.00 -5.14
C TYR A 66 -11.75 -5.82 -4.26
N CYS A 67 -10.74 -5.17 -3.67
CA CYS A 67 -9.74 -5.86 -2.87
C CYS A 67 -10.30 -6.20 -1.48
N CYS A 68 -10.31 -7.47 -1.11
CA CYS A 68 -10.79 -7.94 0.19
C CYS A 68 -10.01 -7.31 1.37
N ALA A 69 -8.70 -7.09 1.21
CA ALA A 69 -7.85 -6.45 2.21
C ALA A 69 -8.19 -4.96 2.43
N PHE A 70 -8.82 -4.31 1.45
CA PHE A 70 -9.34 -2.94 1.57
C PHE A 70 -10.81 -2.93 2.04
N SER A 71 -11.63 -3.86 1.55
CA SER A 71 -13.05 -4.00 1.90
C SER A 71 -13.29 -4.40 3.35
N GLY A 72 -12.44 -5.26 3.92
CA GLY A 72 -12.61 -5.81 5.27
C GLY A 72 -12.17 -4.90 6.41
N ASN A 73 -11.51 -3.76 6.13
CA ASN A 73 -10.91 -2.90 7.15
C ASN A 73 -11.74 -1.64 7.41
N LEU A 74 -12.84 -1.82 8.16
CA LEU A 74 -13.57 -0.75 8.84
C LEU A 74 -12.98 -0.53 10.23
N THR A 75 -11.74 -0.05 10.33
CA THR A 75 -11.19 0.35 11.64
C THR A 75 -11.71 1.74 12.02
N PRO A 76 -12.51 1.88 13.11
CA PRO A 76 -12.78 3.19 13.69
C PRO A 76 -11.47 3.82 14.19
N ILE A 77 -11.40 5.14 14.16
CA ILE A 77 -10.29 5.90 14.73
C ILE A 77 -10.47 5.84 16.26
N GLN A 78 -9.51 5.26 16.97
CA GLN A 78 -9.36 5.42 18.42
C GLN A 78 -8.67 6.75 18.73
#